data_AF-A0A1Q6MAT1-F1
#
_entry.id   AF-A0A1Q6MAT1-F1
#
_cell.length_a   1.000
_cell.length_b   1.000
_cell.length_c   1.000
_cell.angle_alpha   90.00
_cell.angle_beta   90.00
_cell.angle_gamma   90.00
#
_symmetry.space_group_name_H-M   'P 1'
#
loop_
_entity.id
_entity.type
_entity.pdbx_description
1 polymer ?
#
loop_
_entity_poly.entity_id
_entity_poly.type
_entity_poly.pdbx_seq_one_letter_code
_entity_poly.pdbx_strand_id
1 'polypeptide(L)'
;MTFNNIINYFKENFDDMLSNAAEVYFEANRYNVKQKLYFKCHSDDLYCDETNIKAVHPYLKSDEKIEFDVIVTIKICGTERHGWDVDYIDNDLWLNINGEGTLKKEIKDFNIISICDYESIRDKHKIPLNKNLIPYISREKLDFIAQNFLKKFYPEGLEGAIYVNPRIIAKRLNLNICKHSISKDKSILGRIFFEDVISSFYDNEKDCMKKIKVKAKTIVYDPNAYFMDNIEKENNNTIMHECVHYYFHKKAIELYTILNNKFKYFDFKNEINFGNDALGIMEWQAHNLTPRILMPYETFRDEAYRLIKLFRIKNNCDTIDIISNVISSLSNTFHVSKQAVKIRLCDIGIKEAYGCNIWCDGYQVPNFTYDDGSCAYNEMFVIPFIDAVLLSLNSIVDEMLKSQKLLYLESHLCLNLEEFIGTDIHGNKFIKHEAKKHLNRFCIKMKIKLEDDNHLGERELLLYRNKESKIKTKLVFEEETNKLGEKGKIMTILNEEKKFSKAFFDLNNDFVSCMKMLKEKSNLTYEDIEEETTIQISSIKNIFSGKRDGTLLRLTVILMAMGAEPDVAYHVIDKSGVRIDMANEEHLLCRFIINTMHADTMENILYYIKLAGFTI
;
A
#
# COMPACT_ATOMS: atom_id res chain seq x y z
N MET A 1 -12.64 -29.16 -18.67
CA MET A 1 -13.87 -28.43 -18.25
C MET A 1 -13.41 -27.33 -17.33
N THR A 2 -13.50 -26.09 -17.80
CA THR A 2 -13.01 -24.89 -17.11
C THR A 2 -14.23 -24.14 -16.61
N PHE A 3 -14.62 -24.35 -15.36
CA PHE A 3 -15.77 -23.65 -14.79
C PHE A 3 -15.34 -22.24 -14.40
N ASN A 4 -15.76 -21.23 -15.16
CA ASN A 4 -15.34 -19.84 -14.98
C ASN A 4 -16.18 -19.02 -13.98
N ASN A 5 -17.34 -19.51 -13.51
CA ASN A 5 -18.14 -18.93 -12.41
C ASN A 5 -19.38 -19.79 -12.09
N ILE A 6 -20.11 -19.43 -11.01
CA ILE A 6 -21.35 -20.09 -10.56
C ILE A 6 -22.49 -20.09 -11.61
N ILE A 7 -22.51 -19.14 -12.55
CA ILE A 7 -23.56 -19.07 -13.60
C ILE A 7 -23.41 -20.26 -14.54
N ASN A 8 -22.19 -20.56 -14.99
CA ASN A 8 -21.94 -21.72 -15.85
C ASN A 8 -22.30 -23.03 -15.14
N TYR A 9 -22.04 -23.12 -13.83
CA TYR A 9 -22.44 -24.29 -13.04
C TYR A 9 -23.96 -24.52 -13.08
N PHE A 10 -24.75 -23.45 -12.90
CA PHE A 10 -26.21 -23.55 -12.96
C PHE A 10 -26.72 -23.91 -14.36
N LYS A 11 -26.11 -23.36 -15.42
CA LYS A 11 -26.42 -23.73 -16.81
C LYS A 11 -26.13 -25.19 -17.14
N GLU A 12 -25.09 -25.78 -16.54
CA GLU A 12 -24.76 -27.18 -16.83
C GLU A 12 -25.56 -28.19 -16.00
N ASN A 13 -26.00 -27.81 -14.79
CA ASN A 13 -26.60 -28.75 -13.83
C ASN A 13 -28.09 -28.55 -13.57
N PHE A 14 -28.64 -27.36 -13.83
CA PHE A 14 -30.01 -27.01 -13.44
C PHE A 14 -30.83 -26.33 -14.55
N ASP A 15 -30.33 -26.26 -15.79
CA ASP A 15 -31.02 -25.58 -16.89
C ASP A 15 -32.41 -26.17 -17.15
N ASP A 16 -32.50 -27.49 -17.32
CA ASP A 16 -33.79 -28.18 -17.50
C ASP A 16 -34.75 -27.93 -16.33
N MET A 17 -34.24 -27.96 -15.09
CA MET A 17 -35.08 -27.76 -13.90
C MET A 17 -35.61 -26.33 -13.82
N LEU A 18 -34.78 -25.33 -14.14
CA LEU A 18 -35.14 -23.92 -14.12
C LEU A 18 -36.08 -23.55 -15.27
N SER A 19 -35.86 -24.11 -16.45
CA SER A 19 -36.72 -23.96 -17.63
C SER A 19 -38.11 -24.52 -17.36
N ASN A 20 -38.20 -25.76 -16.87
CA ASN A 20 -39.48 -26.36 -16.47
C ASN A 20 -40.21 -25.51 -15.40
N ALA A 21 -39.47 -24.98 -14.42
CA ALA A 21 -40.05 -24.16 -13.37
C ALA A 21 -40.57 -22.80 -13.90
N ALA A 22 -39.84 -22.17 -14.82
CA ALA A 22 -40.24 -20.94 -15.49
C ALA A 22 -41.49 -21.14 -16.38
N GLU A 23 -41.55 -22.25 -17.12
CA GLU A 23 -42.73 -22.64 -17.91
C GLU A 23 -43.95 -22.86 -17.02
N VAL A 24 -43.83 -23.64 -15.94
CA VAL A 24 -44.93 -23.86 -14.98
C VAL A 24 -45.43 -22.54 -14.39
N TYR A 25 -44.52 -21.60 -14.08
CA TYR A 25 -44.89 -20.26 -13.64
C TYR A 25 -45.68 -19.50 -14.71
N PHE A 26 -45.22 -19.53 -15.97
CA PHE A 26 -45.92 -18.91 -17.08
C PHE A 26 -47.33 -19.50 -17.28
N GLU A 27 -47.45 -20.84 -17.31
CA GLU A 27 -48.72 -21.54 -17.47
C GLU A 27 -49.74 -21.15 -16.40
N ALA A 28 -49.29 -21.02 -15.15
CA ALA A 28 -50.14 -20.58 -14.03
C ALA A 28 -50.51 -19.09 -14.10
N ASN A 29 -49.78 -18.26 -14.85
CA ASN A 29 -49.89 -16.80 -14.86
C ASN A 29 -50.14 -16.20 -16.25
N ARG A 30 -50.57 -17.00 -17.25
CA ARG A 30 -50.71 -16.59 -18.67
C ARG A 30 -51.41 -15.24 -18.86
N TYR A 31 -52.52 -15.02 -18.17
CA TYR A 31 -53.27 -13.76 -18.27
C TYR A 31 -52.48 -12.55 -17.77
N ASN A 32 -51.80 -12.69 -16.63
CA ASN A 32 -50.98 -11.62 -16.05
C ASN A 32 -49.76 -11.33 -16.93
N VAL A 33 -49.11 -12.37 -17.45
CA VAL A 33 -47.97 -12.25 -18.37
C VAL A 33 -48.38 -11.55 -19.67
N LYS A 34 -49.52 -11.94 -20.25
CA LYS A 34 -50.09 -11.27 -21.44
C LYS A 34 -50.23 -9.76 -21.21
N GLN A 35 -50.86 -9.36 -20.09
CA GLN A 35 -51.05 -7.94 -19.78
C GLN A 35 -49.72 -7.21 -19.57
N LYS A 36 -48.80 -7.82 -18.83
CA LYS A 36 -47.49 -7.25 -18.49
C LYS A 36 -46.62 -7.02 -19.72
N LEU A 37 -46.64 -7.96 -20.67
CA LEU A 37 -45.85 -7.89 -21.90
C LEU A 37 -46.62 -7.26 -23.07
N TYR A 38 -47.82 -6.72 -22.82
CA TYR A 38 -48.65 -6.00 -23.79
C TYR A 38 -49.01 -6.80 -25.06
N PHE A 39 -49.13 -8.12 -24.95
CA PHE A 39 -49.58 -8.98 -26.05
C PHE A 39 -51.07 -8.74 -26.36
N LYS A 40 -51.43 -8.58 -27.65
CA LYS A 40 -52.83 -8.37 -28.05
C LYS A 40 -53.56 -9.66 -28.40
N CYS A 41 -52.84 -10.76 -28.67
CA CYS A 41 -53.41 -12.09 -28.95
C CYS A 41 -54.09 -12.73 -27.73
N HIS A 42 -54.81 -13.86 -27.89
CA HIS A 42 -55.41 -14.55 -26.75
C HIS A 42 -54.31 -15.15 -25.87
N SER A 43 -54.53 -15.25 -24.55
CA SER A 43 -53.51 -15.80 -23.64
C SER A 43 -53.19 -17.26 -23.93
N ASP A 44 -54.10 -17.98 -24.58
CA ASP A 44 -53.91 -19.38 -24.99
C ASP A 44 -53.08 -19.53 -26.27
N ASP A 45 -52.90 -18.43 -27.02
CA ASP A 45 -52.05 -18.40 -28.21
C ASP A 45 -50.57 -18.12 -27.86
N LEU A 46 -50.28 -17.92 -26.57
CA LEU A 46 -48.93 -17.68 -26.07
C LEU A 46 -48.26 -18.99 -25.68
N TYR A 47 -47.02 -19.17 -26.10
CA TYR A 47 -46.18 -20.31 -25.73
C TYR A 47 -44.77 -19.88 -25.35
N CYS A 48 -44.10 -20.73 -24.58
CA CYS A 48 -42.70 -20.55 -24.22
C CYS A 48 -41.79 -21.08 -25.33
N ASP A 49 -40.74 -20.33 -25.62
CA ASP A 49 -39.64 -20.75 -26.50
C ASP A 49 -38.37 -20.90 -25.66
N GLU A 50 -37.36 -20.08 -25.89
CA GLU A 50 -36.06 -20.22 -25.25
C GLU A 50 -36.05 -19.67 -23.82
N THR A 51 -35.53 -20.47 -22.88
CA THR A 51 -35.22 -20.03 -21.52
C THR A 51 -33.72 -19.79 -21.36
N ASN A 52 -33.34 -18.70 -20.71
CA ASN A 52 -31.96 -18.26 -20.60
C ASN A 52 -31.63 -17.77 -19.19
N ILE A 53 -30.63 -18.39 -18.54
CA ILE A 53 -30.08 -17.92 -17.27
C ILE A 53 -29.19 -16.68 -17.52
N LYS A 54 -29.59 -15.52 -16.98
CA LYS A 54 -28.88 -14.25 -17.12
C LYS A 54 -27.92 -13.97 -15.97
N ALA A 55 -28.31 -14.30 -14.74
CA ALA A 55 -27.47 -14.08 -13.56
C ALA A 55 -27.80 -15.08 -12.44
N VAL A 56 -26.82 -15.31 -11.57
CA VAL A 56 -26.99 -16.07 -10.33
C VAL A 56 -26.37 -15.25 -9.21
N HIS A 57 -27.20 -14.85 -8.25
CA HIS A 57 -26.79 -14.06 -7.10
C HIS A 57 -26.83 -14.92 -5.84
N PRO A 58 -25.67 -15.31 -5.29
CA PRO A 58 -25.60 -16.10 -4.08
C PRO A 58 -25.63 -15.23 -2.81
N TYR A 59 -26.29 -15.74 -1.77
CA TYR A 59 -26.38 -15.10 -0.45
C TYR A 59 -26.21 -16.11 0.66
N LEU A 60 -25.61 -15.67 1.77
CA LEU A 60 -25.43 -16.53 2.93
C LEU A 60 -26.71 -16.60 3.76
N LYS A 61 -27.35 -17.77 3.80
CA LYS A 61 -28.51 -18.05 4.66
C LYS A 61 -28.10 -18.54 6.04
N SER A 62 -27.15 -19.48 6.08
CA SER A 62 -26.57 -20.03 7.30
C SER A 62 -25.15 -20.54 7.05
N ASP A 63 -24.46 -21.05 8.08
CA ASP A 63 -23.11 -21.58 7.92
C ASP A 63 -23.03 -22.75 6.91
N GLU A 64 -24.13 -23.50 6.69
CA GLU A 64 -24.20 -24.68 5.81
C GLU A 64 -25.02 -24.52 4.52
N LYS A 65 -25.95 -23.55 4.46
CA LYS A 65 -26.84 -23.34 3.31
C LYS A 65 -26.57 -22.01 2.60
N ILE A 66 -26.56 -22.06 1.27
CA ILE A 66 -26.47 -20.90 0.40
C ILE A 66 -27.82 -20.75 -0.31
N GLU A 67 -28.31 -19.52 -0.34
CA GLU A 67 -29.49 -19.15 -1.11
C GLU A 67 -29.06 -18.49 -2.42
N PHE A 68 -29.79 -18.75 -3.49
CA PHE A 68 -29.50 -18.29 -4.83
C PHE A 68 -30.73 -17.61 -5.42
N ASP A 69 -30.58 -16.36 -5.82
CA ASP A 69 -31.52 -15.73 -6.74
C ASP A 69 -31.01 -15.95 -8.16
N VAL A 70 -31.72 -16.78 -8.92
CA VAL A 70 -31.40 -17.11 -10.30
C VAL A 70 -32.29 -16.28 -11.21
N ILE A 71 -31.68 -15.34 -11.93
CA ILE A 71 -32.39 -14.47 -12.87
C ILE A 71 -32.48 -15.18 -14.21
N VAL A 72 -33.70 -15.48 -14.61
CA VAL A 72 -34.02 -16.23 -15.83
C VAL A 72 -34.88 -15.37 -16.73
N THR A 73 -34.60 -15.38 -18.03
CA THR A 73 -35.51 -14.84 -19.05
C THR A 73 -36.12 -15.99 -19.82
N ILE A 74 -37.44 -15.99 -19.93
CA ILE A 74 -38.17 -16.90 -20.81
C ILE A 74 -38.77 -16.10 -21.95
N LYS A 75 -38.46 -16.49 -23.19
CA LYS A 75 -39.04 -15.86 -24.37
C LYS A 75 -40.47 -16.37 -24.53
N ILE A 76 -41.42 -15.43 -24.48
CA ILE A 76 -42.83 -15.72 -24.71
C ILE A 76 -43.15 -15.32 -26.14
N CYS A 77 -43.65 -16.26 -26.91
CA CYS A 77 -44.01 -16.08 -28.31
C CYS A 77 -45.53 -16.15 -28.48
N GLY A 78 -46.05 -15.41 -29.46
CA GLY A 78 -47.46 -15.45 -29.84
C GLY A 78 -47.65 -15.06 -31.29
N THR A 79 -48.89 -15.19 -31.76
CA THR A 79 -49.29 -14.76 -33.10
C THR A 79 -50.38 -13.71 -33.03
N GLU A 80 -50.17 -12.56 -33.67
CA GLU A 80 -51.20 -11.54 -33.89
C GLU A 80 -51.73 -11.63 -35.32
N ARG A 81 -53.04 -11.52 -35.49
CA ARG A 81 -53.69 -11.55 -36.82
C ARG A 81 -54.18 -10.16 -37.19
N HIS A 82 -53.78 -9.70 -38.37
CA HIS A 82 -54.23 -8.44 -38.97
C HIS A 82 -54.87 -8.73 -40.34
N GLY A 83 -56.15 -9.13 -40.33
CA GLY A 83 -56.84 -9.56 -41.55
C GLY A 83 -56.30 -10.91 -42.04
N TRP A 84 -55.61 -10.93 -43.18
CA TRP A 84 -54.98 -12.13 -43.75
C TRP A 84 -53.49 -12.29 -43.35
N ASP A 85 -52.88 -11.25 -42.77
CA ASP A 85 -51.49 -11.28 -42.34
C ASP A 85 -51.38 -11.80 -40.89
N VAL A 86 -50.35 -12.60 -40.64
CA VAL A 86 -50.02 -13.17 -39.33
C VAL A 86 -48.64 -12.70 -38.93
N ASP A 87 -48.57 -11.89 -37.88
CA ASP A 87 -47.32 -11.41 -37.30
C ASP A 87 -46.91 -12.29 -36.12
N TYR A 88 -45.64 -12.71 -36.14
CA TYR A 88 -45.02 -13.39 -35.01
C TYR A 88 -44.42 -12.34 -34.08
N ILE A 89 -44.79 -12.41 -32.81
CA ILE A 89 -44.34 -11.48 -31.77
C ILE A 89 -43.69 -12.26 -30.64
N ASP A 90 -42.61 -11.72 -30.11
CA ASP A 90 -41.94 -12.25 -28.94
C ASP A 90 -41.60 -11.14 -27.94
N ASN A 91 -41.54 -11.50 -26.66
CA ASN A 91 -41.04 -10.63 -25.59
C ASN A 91 -40.44 -11.49 -24.47
N ASP A 92 -39.42 -10.96 -23.81
CA ASP A 92 -38.75 -11.61 -22.69
C ASP A 92 -39.52 -11.37 -21.38
N LEU A 93 -40.00 -12.44 -20.75
CA LEU A 93 -40.45 -12.40 -19.36
C LEU A 93 -39.25 -12.63 -18.45
N TRP A 94 -38.97 -11.65 -17.58
CA TRP A 94 -37.91 -11.75 -16.59
C TRP A 94 -38.45 -12.28 -15.27
N LEU A 95 -37.86 -13.38 -14.79
CA LEU A 95 -38.20 -14.06 -13.55
C LEU A 95 -37.01 -14.09 -12.60
N ASN A 96 -37.30 -14.03 -11.30
CA ASN A 96 -36.37 -14.37 -10.24
C ASN A 96 -36.80 -15.70 -9.61
N ILE A 97 -35.98 -16.73 -9.80
CA ILE A 97 -36.15 -18.04 -9.18
C ILE A 97 -35.25 -18.11 -7.96
N ASN A 98 -35.86 -18.06 -6.77
CA ASN A 98 -35.16 -18.23 -5.51
C ASN A 98 -35.09 -19.70 -5.14
N GLY A 99 -33.89 -20.17 -4.77
CA GLY A 99 -33.69 -21.53 -4.27
C GLY A 99 -32.52 -21.62 -3.30
N GLU A 100 -32.34 -22.79 -2.69
CA GLU A 100 -31.25 -23.04 -1.75
C GLU A 100 -30.51 -24.34 -2.05
N GLY A 101 -29.22 -24.40 -1.71
CA GLY A 101 -28.39 -25.60 -1.87
C GLY A 101 -27.22 -25.65 -0.89
N THR A 102 -26.53 -26.79 -0.82
CA THR A 102 -25.41 -27.00 0.10
C THR A 102 -24.09 -27.30 -0.62
N LEU A 103 -23.01 -26.63 -0.23
CA LEU A 103 -21.67 -26.88 -0.81
C LEU A 103 -21.16 -28.30 -0.54
N LYS A 104 -21.52 -28.89 0.61
CA LYS A 104 -21.15 -30.28 0.96
C LYS A 104 -21.66 -31.32 -0.04
N LYS A 105 -22.79 -31.06 -0.69
CA LYS A 105 -23.35 -31.93 -1.74
C LYS A 105 -23.08 -31.36 -3.13
N GLU A 106 -22.07 -30.50 -3.26
CA GLU A 106 -21.72 -29.83 -4.52
C GLU A 106 -22.91 -29.05 -5.10
N ILE A 107 -23.81 -28.53 -4.26
CA ILE A 107 -25.04 -27.83 -4.67
C ILE A 107 -26.04 -28.73 -5.43
N LYS A 108 -25.76 -30.04 -5.61
CA LYS A 108 -26.65 -30.99 -6.30
C LYS A 108 -28.01 -31.19 -5.62
N ASP A 109 -28.14 -30.73 -4.37
CA ASP A 109 -29.41 -30.67 -3.64
C ASP A 109 -30.14 -29.33 -3.76
N PHE A 110 -29.84 -28.55 -4.81
CA PHE A 110 -30.50 -27.30 -5.09
C PHE A 110 -32.02 -27.50 -5.21
N ASN A 111 -32.78 -26.75 -4.41
CA ASN A 111 -34.23 -26.81 -4.38
C ASN A 111 -34.82 -25.41 -4.55
N ILE A 112 -35.78 -25.28 -5.47
CA ILE A 112 -36.52 -24.04 -5.71
C ILE A 112 -37.48 -23.79 -4.54
N ILE A 113 -37.42 -22.59 -3.97
CA ILE A 113 -38.28 -22.14 -2.87
C ILE A 113 -39.44 -21.31 -3.40
N SER A 114 -39.16 -20.37 -4.31
CA SER A 114 -40.18 -19.48 -4.86
C SER A 114 -39.78 -18.91 -6.21
N ILE A 115 -40.77 -18.56 -7.02
CA ILE A 115 -40.60 -17.89 -8.31
C ILE A 115 -41.44 -16.62 -8.27
N CYS A 116 -40.85 -15.49 -8.65
CA CYS A 116 -41.57 -14.25 -8.81
C CYS A 116 -41.10 -13.49 -10.04
N ASP A 117 -41.90 -12.52 -10.45
CA ASP A 117 -41.47 -11.54 -11.43
C ASP A 117 -40.18 -10.84 -10.98
N TYR A 118 -39.27 -10.62 -11.92
CA TYR A 118 -38.08 -9.85 -11.64
C TYR A 118 -38.43 -8.37 -11.42
N GLU A 119 -38.31 -7.91 -10.19
CA GLU A 119 -38.35 -6.49 -9.83
C GLU A 119 -36.90 -5.99 -9.66
N SER A 120 -36.59 -4.82 -10.20
CA SER A 120 -35.24 -4.21 -10.18
C SER A 120 -34.73 -3.83 -8.77
N ILE A 121 -35.46 -4.17 -7.71
CA ILE A 121 -35.18 -3.76 -6.32
C ILE A 121 -34.10 -4.66 -5.71
N ARG A 122 -32.91 -4.08 -5.56
CA ARG A 122 -31.75 -4.64 -4.86
C ARG A 122 -31.73 -4.10 -3.42
N ASP A 123 -32.07 -4.92 -2.42
CA ASP A 123 -31.62 -4.83 -1.01
C ASP A 123 -32.47 -5.67 -0.03
N LYS A 124 -32.63 -6.97 -0.28
CA LYS A 124 -33.36 -7.87 0.67
C LYS A 124 -32.45 -8.78 1.49
N HIS A 125 -31.16 -8.86 1.18
CA HIS A 125 -30.29 -9.94 1.67
C HIS A 125 -29.23 -9.47 2.67
N LYS A 126 -29.07 -10.21 3.77
CA LYS A 126 -28.23 -9.81 4.93
C LYS A 126 -26.73 -9.77 4.63
N ILE A 127 -26.21 -10.69 3.81
CA ILE A 127 -24.78 -10.75 3.42
C ILE A 127 -24.68 -11.23 1.95
N PRO A 128 -24.55 -10.30 0.98
CA PRO A 128 -24.38 -10.67 -0.42
C PRO A 128 -23.00 -11.26 -0.68
N LEU A 129 -22.97 -12.30 -1.52
CA LEU A 129 -21.75 -12.93 -1.99
C LEU A 129 -21.57 -12.64 -3.49
N ASN A 130 -20.32 -12.52 -3.94
CA ASN A 130 -20.05 -12.38 -5.37
C ASN A 130 -20.21 -13.72 -6.10
N LYS A 131 -20.03 -13.71 -7.43
CA LYS A 131 -20.10 -14.91 -8.29
C LYS A 131 -19.12 -16.04 -7.90
N ASN A 132 -18.14 -15.76 -7.04
CA ASN A 132 -17.15 -16.70 -6.51
C ASN A 132 -17.40 -17.03 -5.03
N LEU A 133 -18.58 -16.70 -4.49
CA LEU A 133 -18.96 -16.85 -3.07
C LEU A 133 -18.09 -16.08 -2.06
N ILE A 134 -17.38 -15.04 -2.50
CA ILE A 134 -16.65 -14.17 -1.60
C ILE A 134 -17.63 -13.11 -1.07
N PRO A 135 -17.68 -12.85 0.26
CA PRO A 135 -18.50 -11.80 0.82
C PRO A 135 -18.19 -10.43 0.23
N TYR A 136 -19.21 -9.62 -0.07
CA TYR A 136 -18.98 -8.21 -0.40
C TYR A 136 -18.69 -7.41 0.88
N ILE A 137 -17.44 -6.97 1.02
CA ILE A 137 -16.98 -6.16 2.16
C ILE A 137 -16.49 -4.83 1.63
N SER A 138 -17.19 -3.75 1.98
CA SER A 138 -16.75 -2.38 1.70
C SER A 138 -15.81 -1.88 2.80
N ARG A 139 -14.98 -0.88 2.49
CA ARG A 139 -13.99 -0.34 3.43
C ARG A 139 -14.62 0.20 4.71
N GLU A 140 -15.76 0.86 4.58
CA GLU A 140 -16.50 1.49 5.68
C GLU A 140 -17.08 0.45 6.65
N LYS A 141 -17.26 -0.80 6.21
CA LYS A 141 -17.82 -1.89 7.00
C LYS A 141 -16.76 -2.76 7.68
N LEU A 142 -15.47 -2.56 7.41
CA LEU A 142 -14.40 -3.42 7.91
C LEU A 142 -14.37 -3.51 9.44
N ASP A 143 -14.47 -2.38 10.14
CA ASP A 143 -14.46 -2.33 11.61
C ASP A 143 -15.72 -2.99 12.20
N PHE A 144 -16.88 -2.77 11.60
CA PHE A 144 -18.13 -3.43 11.99
C PHE A 144 -18.05 -4.95 11.83
N ILE A 145 -17.49 -5.44 10.73
CA ILE A 145 -17.33 -6.87 10.46
C ILE A 145 -16.33 -7.49 11.44
N ALA A 146 -15.20 -6.83 11.69
CA ALA A 146 -14.22 -7.28 12.69
C ALA A 146 -14.84 -7.36 14.09
N GLN A 147 -15.64 -6.37 14.48
CA GLN A 147 -16.34 -6.38 15.77
C GLN A 147 -17.37 -7.51 15.87
N ASN A 148 -18.15 -7.76 14.81
CA ASN A 148 -19.10 -8.89 14.80
C ASN A 148 -18.41 -10.25 14.84
N PHE A 149 -17.26 -10.38 14.19
CA PHE A 149 -16.41 -11.57 14.30
C PHE A 149 -15.98 -11.81 15.76
N LEU A 150 -15.50 -10.76 16.44
CA LEU A 150 -15.12 -10.83 17.85
C LEU A 150 -16.30 -11.13 18.76
N LYS A 151 -17.49 -10.52 18.55
CA LYS A 151 -18.69 -10.87 19.34
C LYS A 151 -19.00 -12.37 19.31
N LYS A 152 -18.73 -13.06 18.18
CA LYS A 152 -18.98 -14.49 18.01
C LYS A 152 -17.87 -15.37 18.59
N PHE A 153 -16.60 -14.98 18.44
CA PHE A 153 -15.46 -15.86 18.74
C PHE A 153 -14.52 -15.36 19.84
N TYR A 154 -14.58 -14.10 20.24
CA TYR A 154 -13.73 -13.50 21.26
C TYR A 154 -14.38 -12.25 21.89
N PRO A 155 -15.56 -12.38 22.51
CA PRO A 155 -16.30 -11.23 23.04
C PRO A 155 -15.51 -10.46 24.11
N GLU A 156 -14.69 -11.15 24.90
CA GLU A 156 -13.85 -10.54 25.93
C GLU A 156 -12.83 -9.54 25.34
N GLY A 157 -12.46 -9.69 24.06
CA GLY A 157 -11.58 -8.75 23.35
C GLY A 157 -12.20 -7.38 23.11
N LEU A 158 -13.50 -7.22 23.37
CA LEU A 158 -14.21 -5.96 23.21
C LEU A 158 -14.39 -5.20 24.53
N GLU A 159 -14.00 -5.79 25.66
CA GLU A 159 -14.22 -5.21 27.01
C GLU A 159 -13.14 -4.20 27.41
N GLY A 160 -12.04 -4.12 26.67
CA GLY A 160 -10.96 -3.17 26.92
C GLY A 160 -9.77 -3.39 26.00
N ALA A 161 -8.72 -2.58 26.19
CA ALA A 161 -7.47 -2.71 25.44
C ALA A 161 -6.66 -3.92 25.95
N ILE A 162 -7.00 -5.10 25.42
CA ILE A 162 -6.36 -6.37 25.76
C ILE A 162 -5.79 -7.06 24.53
N TYR A 163 -4.88 -8.00 24.79
CA TYR A 163 -4.41 -8.91 23.77
C TYR A 163 -5.53 -9.82 23.27
N VAL A 164 -5.88 -9.68 21.99
CA VAL A 164 -6.75 -10.61 21.27
C VAL A 164 -5.91 -11.78 20.78
N ASN A 165 -5.97 -12.92 21.48
CA ASN A 165 -5.09 -14.06 21.20
C ASN A 165 -5.57 -14.88 19.97
N PRO A 166 -4.82 -14.88 18.85
CA PRO A 166 -5.21 -15.59 17.63
C PRO A 166 -5.31 -17.10 17.80
N ARG A 167 -4.53 -17.67 18.72
CA ARG A 167 -4.55 -19.13 18.98
C ARG A 167 -5.85 -19.55 19.66
N ILE A 168 -6.40 -18.70 20.54
CA ILE A 168 -7.70 -18.96 21.17
C ILE A 168 -8.82 -18.84 20.12
N ILE A 169 -8.75 -17.82 19.26
CA ILE A 169 -9.70 -17.65 18.14
C ILE A 169 -9.65 -18.87 17.21
N ALA A 170 -8.47 -19.30 16.79
CA ALA A 170 -8.30 -20.50 15.95
C ALA A 170 -8.93 -21.73 16.61
N LYS A 171 -8.68 -21.95 17.91
CA LYS A 171 -9.30 -23.04 18.67
C LYS A 171 -10.82 -22.94 18.67
N ARG A 172 -11.40 -21.74 18.86
CA ARG A 172 -12.86 -21.51 18.83
C ARG A 172 -13.47 -21.68 17.43
N LEU A 173 -12.67 -21.47 16.38
CA LEU A 173 -13.01 -21.82 14.99
C LEU A 173 -12.84 -23.31 14.67
N ASN A 174 -12.44 -24.14 15.64
CA ASN A 174 -12.07 -25.55 15.46
C ASN A 174 -10.93 -25.76 14.45
N LEU A 175 -9.92 -24.89 14.51
CA LEU A 175 -8.68 -24.97 13.74
C LEU A 175 -7.53 -25.49 14.60
N ASN A 176 -6.67 -26.30 13.97
CA ASN A 176 -5.38 -26.70 14.50
C ASN A 176 -4.30 -25.70 14.06
N ILE A 177 -3.26 -25.53 14.87
CA ILE A 177 -2.10 -24.71 14.52
C ILE A 177 -0.85 -25.58 14.61
N CYS A 178 -0.05 -25.53 13.55
CA CYS A 178 1.22 -26.24 13.45
C CYS A 178 2.33 -25.25 13.09
N LYS A 179 3.49 -25.39 13.74
CA LYS A 179 4.70 -24.61 13.43
C LYS A 179 5.59 -25.43 12.51
N HIS A 180 5.88 -24.94 11.31
CA HIS A 180 6.79 -25.62 10.38
C HIS A 180 7.37 -24.62 9.37
N SER A 181 8.65 -24.76 9.01
CA SER A 181 9.19 -23.99 7.88
C SER A 181 8.56 -24.45 6.57
N ILE A 182 8.09 -23.48 5.76
CA ILE A 182 7.25 -23.77 4.60
C ILE A 182 8.07 -23.76 3.31
N SER A 183 8.90 -22.72 3.12
CA SER A 183 9.74 -22.57 1.94
C SER A 183 11.17 -22.15 2.31
N LYS A 184 12.15 -22.54 1.49
CA LYS A 184 13.58 -22.26 1.70
C LYS A 184 13.90 -20.76 1.72
N ASP A 185 13.26 -20.02 0.81
CA ASP A 185 13.38 -18.56 0.65
C ASP A 185 12.54 -17.76 1.67
N LYS A 186 11.76 -18.45 2.52
CA LYS A 186 10.84 -17.85 3.50
C LYS A 186 9.80 -16.92 2.86
N SER A 187 9.43 -17.17 1.61
CA SER A 187 8.42 -16.37 0.90
C SER A 187 7.00 -16.67 1.35
N ILE A 188 6.74 -17.85 1.94
CA ILE A 188 5.42 -18.25 2.44
C ILE A 188 5.37 -18.07 3.96
N LEU A 189 4.50 -17.16 4.41
CA LEU A 189 4.34 -16.80 5.82
C LEU A 189 3.42 -17.79 6.54
N GLY A 190 2.30 -18.13 5.90
CA GLY A 190 1.24 -18.97 6.42
C GLY A 190 0.59 -19.82 5.34
N ARG A 191 -0.05 -20.91 5.76
CA ARG A 191 -0.83 -21.81 4.90
C ARG A 191 -2.01 -22.40 5.66
N ILE A 192 -3.22 -22.23 5.13
CA ILE A 192 -4.44 -22.87 5.66
C ILE A 192 -4.85 -24.06 4.79
N PHE A 193 -5.09 -25.19 5.44
CA PHE A 193 -5.53 -26.44 4.82
C PHE A 193 -7.03 -26.64 4.99
N PHE A 194 -7.75 -26.84 3.88
CA PHE A 194 -9.21 -27.09 3.88
C PHE A 194 -9.54 -28.58 3.81
N GLU A 195 -8.62 -29.40 3.30
CA GLU A 195 -8.75 -30.84 3.17
C GLU A 195 -7.54 -31.59 3.75
N ASP A 196 -7.72 -32.89 4.03
CA ASP A 196 -6.62 -33.78 4.38
C ASP A 196 -5.69 -33.98 3.17
N VAL A 197 -4.41 -33.62 3.30
CA VAL A 197 -3.46 -33.64 2.18
C VAL A 197 -2.04 -33.97 2.63
N ILE A 198 -1.25 -34.53 1.70
CA ILE A 198 0.20 -34.64 1.84
C ILE A 198 0.81 -33.40 1.19
N SER A 199 1.42 -32.53 1.99
CA SER A 199 2.03 -31.28 1.53
C SER A 199 3.55 -31.31 1.76
N SER A 200 4.29 -30.60 0.90
CA SER A 200 5.75 -30.47 1.01
C SER A 200 6.11 -29.25 1.84
N PHE A 201 6.97 -29.44 2.83
CA PHE A 201 7.52 -28.42 3.71
C PHE A 201 9.04 -28.45 3.70
N TYR A 202 9.67 -27.33 4.01
CA TYR A 202 11.13 -27.23 4.05
C TYR A 202 11.67 -27.73 5.40
N ASP A 203 12.70 -28.57 5.35
CA ASP A 203 13.44 -29.07 6.50
C ASP A 203 14.78 -28.33 6.59
N ASN A 204 14.90 -27.41 7.56
CA ASN A 204 16.10 -26.58 7.73
C ASN A 204 17.35 -27.40 8.10
N GLU A 205 17.19 -28.55 8.77
CA GLU A 205 18.33 -29.37 9.19
C GLU A 205 18.96 -30.13 8.02
N LYS A 206 18.11 -30.55 7.07
CA LYS A 206 18.51 -31.39 5.94
C LYS A 206 18.63 -30.64 4.61
N ASP A 207 18.36 -29.33 4.61
CA ASP A 207 18.26 -28.46 3.43
C ASP A 207 17.46 -29.11 2.27
N CYS A 208 16.30 -29.68 2.57
CA CYS A 208 15.48 -30.37 1.57
C CYS A 208 13.98 -30.26 1.84
N MET A 209 13.16 -30.59 0.84
CA MET A 209 11.70 -30.62 0.97
C MET A 209 11.23 -31.98 1.49
N LYS A 210 10.45 -31.98 2.56
CA LYS A 210 9.86 -33.16 3.20
C LYS A 210 8.34 -33.17 3.03
N LYS A 211 7.79 -34.31 2.63
CA LYS A 211 6.33 -34.53 2.54
C LYS A 211 5.76 -34.89 3.90
N ILE A 212 4.74 -34.17 4.35
CA ILE A 212 4.07 -34.35 5.64
C ILE A 212 2.57 -34.43 5.40
N LYS A 213 1.91 -35.37 6.08
CA LYS A 213 0.45 -35.46 6.09
C LYS A 213 -0.12 -34.39 7.02
N VAL A 214 -0.95 -33.52 6.48
CA VAL A 214 -1.63 -32.44 7.20
C VAL A 214 -3.13 -32.68 7.12
N LYS A 215 -3.82 -32.53 8.25
CA LYS A 215 -5.29 -32.65 8.31
C LYS A 215 -5.96 -31.36 7.86
N ALA A 216 -7.18 -31.46 7.34
CA ALA A 216 -8.08 -30.34 7.15
C ALA A 216 -8.19 -29.49 8.42
N LYS A 217 -8.53 -28.21 8.25
CA LYS A 217 -8.66 -27.24 9.35
C LYS A 217 -7.35 -27.04 10.12
N THR A 218 -6.22 -26.99 9.41
CA THR A 218 -4.91 -26.77 10.02
C THR A 218 -4.27 -25.52 9.42
N ILE A 219 -3.88 -24.59 10.29
CA ILE A 219 -3.00 -23.46 9.97
C ILE A 219 -1.57 -23.93 10.17
N VAL A 220 -0.72 -23.78 9.16
CA VAL A 220 0.72 -23.91 9.29
C VAL A 220 1.33 -22.52 9.13
N TYR A 221 2.18 -22.10 10.07
CA TYR A 221 2.92 -20.85 9.98
C TYR A 221 4.42 -21.11 10.04
N ASP A 222 5.19 -20.30 9.31
CA ASP A 222 6.65 -20.39 9.31
C ASP A 222 7.24 -19.53 10.44
N PRO A 223 7.80 -20.15 11.48
CA PRO A 223 8.36 -19.43 12.62
C PRO A 223 9.60 -18.60 12.30
N ASN A 224 10.25 -18.87 11.17
CA ASN A 224 11.54 -18.29 10.79
C ASN A 224 11.39 -17.28 9.65
N ALA A 225 10.17 -16.97 9.22
CA ALA A 225 9.90 -16.08 8.10
C ALA A 225 10.10 -14.59 8.42
N TYR A 226 10.14 -14.22 9.70
CA TYR A 226 10.32 -12.85 10.18
C TYR A 226 11.66 -12.65 10.89
N PHE A 227 12.15 -11.41 10.97
CA PHE A 227 13.37 -11.04 11.71
C PHE A 227 13.19 -11.13 13.24
N MET A 228 14.31 -11.40 13.94
CA MET A 228 14.40 -11.87 15.34
C MET A 228 13.54 -11.09 16.37
N ASP A 229 13.46 -9.77 16.30
CA ASP A 229 12.93 -8.96 17.42
C ASP A 229 11.39 -8.88 17.48
N ASN A 230 10.67 -9.33 16.43
CA ASN A 230 9.19 -9.28 16.38
C ASN A 230 8.51 -10.59 15.93
N ILE A 231 9.25 -11.70 15.88
CA ILE A 231 8.79 -12.98 15.31
C ILE A 231 7.42 -13.41 15.86
N GLU A 232 7.21 -13.36 17.17
CA GLU A 232 5.95 -13.83 17.76
C GLU A 232 4.76 -12.93 17.42
N LYS A 233 4.96 -11.61 17.40
CA LYS A 233 3.94 -10.62 17.04
C LYS A 233 3.52 -10.75 15.58
N GLU A 234 4.48 -11.00 14.68
CA GLU A 234 4.19 -11.22 13.27
C GLU A 234 3.53 -12.58 13.01
N ASN A 235 3.98 -13.65 13.69
CA ASN A 235 3.32 -14.95 13.62
C ASN A 235 1.86 -14.90 14.11
N ASN A 236 1.56 -14.08 15.13
CA ASN A 236 0.19 -13.84 15.58
C ASN A 236 -0.67 -13.22 14.47
N ASN A 237 -0.11 -12.25 13.74
CA ASN A 237 -0.73 -11.64 12.58
C ASN A 237 -1.03 -12.68 11.50
N THR A 238 -0.05 -13.53 11.16
CA THR A 238 -0.22 -14.63 10.20
C THR A 238 -1.34 -15.57 10.61
N ILE A 239 -1.33 -16.05 11.86
CA ILE A 239 -2.36 -16.98 12.36
C ILE A 239 -3.76 -16.37 12.25
N MET A 240 -3.89 -15.07 12.59
CA MET A 240 -5.16 -14.37 12.48
C MET A 240 -5.58 -14.16 11.02
N HIS A 241 -4.65 -13.83 10.12
CA HIS A 241 -4.88 -13.74 8.68
C HIS A 241 -5.46 -15.04 8.12
N GLU A 242 -4.87 -16.18 8.47
CA GLU A 242 -5.37 -17.49 8.07
C GLU A 242 -6.73 -17.83 8.70
N CYS A 243 -7.00 -17.39 9.93
CA CYS A 243 -8.32 -17.50 10.55
C CYS A 243 -9.39 -16.71 9.77
N VAL A 244 -9.04 -15.52 9.26
CA VAL A 244 -9.92 -14.71 8.41
C VAL A 244 -10.21 -15.44 7.10
N HIS A 245 -9.18 -15.97 6.42
CA HIS A 245 -9.39 -16.80 5.22
C HIS A 245 -10.31 -17.98 5.49
N TYR A 246 -10.07 -18.72 6.57
CA TYR A 246 -10.90 -19.86 6.89
C TYR A 246 -12.35 -19.45 7.18
N TYR A 247 -12.60 -18.38 7.93
CA TYR A 247 -13.96 -18.01 8.29
C TYR A 247 -14.74 -17.39 7.13
N PHE A 248 -14.16 -16.41 6.44
CA PHE A 248 -14.86 -15.63 5.42
C PHE A 248 -14.74 -16.23 4.01
N HIS A 249 -13.66 -16.96 3.70
CA HIS A 249 -13.35 -17.39 2.33
C HIS A 249 -13.48 -18.91 2.09
N LYS A 250 -13.71 -19.72 3.13
CA LYS A 250 -13.88 -21.18 3.00
C LYS A 250 -14.92 -21.58 1.95
N LYS A 251 -16.05 -20.86 1.84
CA LYS A 251 -17.10 -21.15 0.86
C LYS A 251 -16.65 -20.90 -0.58
N ALA A 252 -15.91 -19.81 -0.79
CA ALA A 252 -15.32 -19.53 -2.08
C ALA A 252 -14.32 -20.63 -2.47
N ILE A 253 -13.48 -21.07 -1.53
CA ILE A 253 -12.48 -22.13 -1.75
C ILE A 253 -13.15 -23.50 -2.01
N GLU A 254 -14.22 -23.82 -1.28
CA GLU A 254 -15.05 -25.01 -1.54
C GLU A 254 -15.67 -24.96 -2.95
N LEU A 255 -16.23 -23.81 -3.37
CA LEU A 255 -16.72 -23.66 -4.74
C LEU A 255 -15.60 -23.79 -5.77
N TYR A 256 -14.43 -23.17 -5.55
CA TYR A 256 -13.27 -23.35 -6.42
C TYR A 256 -12.86 -24.82 -6.55
N THR A 257 -13.01 -25.60 -5.48
CA THR A 257 -12.74 -27.04 -5.48
C THR A 257 -13.77 -27.80 -6.31
N ILE A 258 -15.06 -27.49 -6.16
CA ILE A 258 -16.15 -28.07 -6.97
C ILE A 258 -15.95 -27.76 -8.46
N LEU A 259 -15.65 -26.49 -8.79
CA LEU A 259 -15.56 -25.99 -10.15
C LEU A 259 -14.27 -26.41 -10.86
N ASN A 260 -13.12 -26.34 -10.20
CA ASN A 260 -11.80 -26.54 -10.85
C ASN A 260 -11.05 -27.78 -10.36
N ASN A 261 -11.71 -28.59 -9.52
CA ASN A 261 -11.32 -29.95 -9.15
C ASN A 261 -9.88 -30.10 -8.61
N LYS A 262 -9.34 -29.12 -7.83
CA LYS A 262 -7.95 -29.21 -7.30
C LYS A 262 -7.39 -28.16 -6.31
N PHE A 263 -8.18 -27.46 -5.46
CA PHE A 263 -7.57 -26.59 -4.41
C PHE A 263 -7.66 -27.22 -3.01
N LYS A 264 -6.54 -27.71 -2.48
CA LYS A 264 -6.47 -28.39 -1.17
C LYS A 264 -6.07 -27.49 0.00
N TYR A 265 -5.37 -26.39 -0.31
CA TYR A 265 -4.84 -25.43 0.64
C TYR A 265 -4.65 -24.06 -0.02
N PHE A 266 -4.48 -23.03 0.81
CA PHE A 266 -4.25 -21.64 0.39
C PHE A 266 -2.96 -21.12 1.04
N ASP A 267 -2.10 -20.47 0.27
CA ASP A 267 -0.78 -19.96 0.69
C ASP A 267 -0.83 -18.45 0.85
N PHE A 268 -0.46 -17.96 2.03
CA PHE A 268 -0.19 -16.55 2.25
C PHE A 268 1.29 -16.25 1.98
N LYS A 269 1.54 -15.43 0.95
CA LYS A 269 2.88 -15.08 0.46
C LYS A 269 3.26 -13.65 0.83
N ASN A 270 4.57 -13.40 0.91
CA ASN A 270 5.15 -12.06 1.11
C ASN A 270 4.86 -11.08 -0.05
N GLU A 271 4.78 -11.56 -1.28
CA GLU A 271 4.37 -10.77 -2.44
C GLU A 271 2.86 -10.86 -2.60
N ILE A 272 2.17 -9.76 -2.27
CA ILE A 272 0.71 -9.71 -2.34
C ILE A 272 0.30 -9.09 -3.67
N ASN A 273 -0.40 -9.88 -4.49
CA ASN A 273 -1.07 -9.37 -5.69
C ASN A 273 -2.56 -9.16 -5.39
N PHE A 274 -2.98 -7.91 -5.18
CA PHE A 274 -4.39 -7.55 -5.04
C PHE A 274 -5.00 -7.29 -6.42
N GLY A 275 -5.00 -8.32 -7.25
CA GLY A 275 -5.75 -8.29 -8.49
C GLY A 275 -7.25 -8.15 -8.23
N ASN A 276 -7.99 -7.74 -9.27
CA ASN A 276 -9.46 -7.81 -9.25
C ASN A 276 -10.00 -9.25 -9.40
N ASP A 277 -9.12 -10.25 -9.33
CA ASP A 277 -9.47 -11.64 -9.33
C ASP A 277 -9.90 -12.10 -7.92
N ALA A 278 -10.39 -13.33 -7.81
CA ALA A 278 -10.91 -13.83 -6.55
C ALA A 278 -9.85 -13.93 -5.44
N LEU A 279 -8.62 -14.31 -5.80
CA LEU A 279 -7.52 -14.43 -4.86
C LEU A 279 -7.13 -13.04 -4.31
N GLY A 280 -6.99 -12.04 -5.19
CA GLY A 280 -6.69 -10.67 -4.79
C GLY A 280 -7.77 -10.07 -3.89
N ILE A 281 -9.06 -10.31 -4.16
CA ILE A 281 -10.15 -9.86 -3.28
C ILE A 281 -10.07 -10.54 -1.90
N MET A 282 -9.82 -11.85 -1.84
CA MET A 282 -9.71 -12.58 -0.57
C MET A 282 -8.52 -12.08 0.25
N GLU A 283 -7.36 -11.91 -0.37
CA GLU A 283 -6.17 -11.36 0.31
C GLU A 283 -6.42 -9.94 0.80
N TRP A 284 -7.07 -9.10 -0.01
CA TRP A 284 -7.41 -7.72 0.39
C TRP A 284 -8.30 -7.72 1.64
N GLN A 285 -9.32 -8.58 1.68
CA GLN A 285 -10.19 -8.70 2.85
C GLN A 285 -9.43 -9.20 4.08
N ALA A 286 -8.62 -10.26 3.92
CA ALA A 286 -7.86 -10.84 5.01
C ALA A 286 -6.84 -9.85 5.59
N HIS A 287 -6.10 -9.17 4.72
CA HIS A 287 -5.14 -8.14 5.11
C HIS A 287 -5.85 -7.04 5.91
N ASN A 288 -6.99 -6.54 5.43
CA ASN A 288 -7.72 -5.41 6.02
C ASN A 288 -8.49 -5.72 7.31
N LEU A 289 -9.03 -6.93 7.44
CA LEU A 289 -9.76 -7.36 8.64
C LEU A 289 -8.82 -7.75 9.79
N THR A 290 -7.68 -8.38 9.50
CA THR A 290 -6.77 -8.92 10.51
C THR A 290 -6.39 -7.93 11.62
N PRO A 291 -5.84 -6.72 11.34
CA PRO A 291 -5.48 -5.80 12.42
C PRO A 291 -6.71 -5.22 13.12
N ARG A 292 -7.87 -5.15 12.47
CA ARG A 292 -9.11 -4.65 13.06
C ARG A 292 -9.69 -5.64 14.06
N ILE A 293 -9.44 -6.93 13.83
CA ILE A 293 -9.75 -8.00 14.79
C ILE A 293 -8.73 -7.98 15.95
N LEU A 294 -7.44 -7.81 15.67
CA LEU A 294 -6.40 -7.78 16.72
C LEU A 294 -6.43 -6.49 17.56
N MET A 295 -6.89 -5.38 16.99
CA MET A 295 -6.99 -4.05 17.60
C MET A 295 -8.39 -3.47 17.35
N PRO A 296 -9.41 -3.90 18.13
CA PRO A 296 -10.79 -3.50 17.93
C PRO A 296 -10.98 -1.99 18.08
N TYR A 297 -11.75 -1.38 17.17
CA TYR A 297 -11.78 0.07 16.96
C TYR A 297 -11.94 0.89 18.25
N GLU A 298 -13.04 0.69 18.99
CA GLU A 298 -13.33 1.44 20.22
C GLU A 298 -12.19 1.30 21.25
N THR A 299 -11.82 0.06 21.56
CA THR A 299 -10.80 -0.24 22.58
C THR A 299 -9.40 0.28 22.20
N PHE A 300 -9.03 0.20 20.92
CA PHE A 300 -7.76 0.68 20.43
C PHE A 300 -7.70 2.21 20.39
N ARG A 301 -8.78 2.84 19.90
CA ARG A 301 -8.91 4.30 19.84
C ARG A 301 -8.78 4.92 21.23
N ASP A 302 -9.54 4.39 22.19
CA ASP A 302 -9.57 4.93 23.54
C ASP A 302 -8.21 4.81 24.24
N GLU A 303 -7.54 3.66 24.08
CA GLU A 303 -6.20 3.44 24.63
C GLU A 303 -5.13 4.30 23.94
N ALA A 304 -5.21 4.48 22.62
CA ALA A 304 -4.30 5.34 21.89
C ALA A 304 -4.40 6.80 22.37
N TYR A 305 -5.62 7.36 22.47
CA TYR A 305 -5.80 8.71 22.99
C TYR A 305 -5.41 8.84 24.46
N ARG A 306 -5.66 7.82 25.29
CA ARG A 306 -5.21 7.79 26.68
C ARG A 306 -3.69 7.86 26.78
N LEU A 307 -2.96 7.05 26.01
CA LEU A 307 -1.50 7.04 25.99
C LEU A 307 -0.90 8.34 25.44
N ILE A 308 -1.48 8.88 24.35
CA ILE A 308 -1.07 10.19 23.81
C ILE A 308 -1.21 11.27 24.88
N LYS A 309 -2.38 11.36 25.54
CA LYS A 309 -2.62 12.32 26.61
C LYS A 309 -1.62 12.15 27.77
N LEU A 310 -1.40 10.91 28.20
CA LEU A 310 -0.48 10.58 29.29
C LEU A 310 0.95 11.02 28.96
N PHE A 311 1.47 10.68 27.78
CA PHE A 311 2.84 11.00 27.41
C PHE A 311 3.05 12.48 27.10
N ARG A 312 2.07 13.18 26.54
CA ARG A 312 2.14 14.64 26.38
C ARG A 312 2.24 15.36 27.72
N ILE A 313 1.40 14.99 28.70
CA ILE A 313 1.44 15.58 30.04
C ILE A 313 2.76 15.26 30.74
N LYS A 314 3.22 14.00 30.68
CA LYS A 314 4.43 13.57 31.39
C LYS A 314 5.70 14.22 30.85
N ASN A 315 5.80 14.39 29.55
CA ASN A 315 7.03 14.86 28.89
C ASN A 315 6.99 16.35 28.49
N ASN A 316 5.82 17.01 28.63
CA ASN A 316 5.59 18.39 28.21
C ASN A 316 6.04 18.67 26.76
N CYS A 317 5.65 17.79 25.85
CA CYS A 317 6.04 17.83 24.44
C CYS A 317 4.86 17.47 23.51
N ASP A 318 5.09 17.56 22.21
CA ASP A 318 4.05 17.33 21.21
C ASP A 318 3.91 15.87 20.82
N THR A 319 2.82 15.57 20.10
CA THR A 319 2.52 14.21 19.64
C THR A 319 3.65 13.63 18.79
N ILE A 320 4.29 14.44 17.94
CA ILE A 320 5.40 14.02 17.07
C ILE A 320 6.60 13.47 17.86
N ASP A 321 6.81 13.96 19.08
CA ASP A 321 7.94 13.56 19.94
C ASP A 321 7.64 12.24 20.68
N ILE A 322 6.36 11.94 20.92
CA ILE A 322 5.93 10.79 21.74
C ILE A 322 5.34 9.64 20.93
N ILE A 323 5.02 9.86 19.65
CA ILE A 323 4.27 8.89 18.84
C ILE A 323 5.01 7.55 18.69
N SER A 324 6.35 7.56 18.58
CA SER A 324 7.17 6.34 18.57
C SER A 324 7.03 5.51 19.86
N ASN A 325 6.88 6.18 21.02
CA ASN A 325 6.67 5.55 22.32
C ASN A 325 5.23 5.04 22.47
N VAL A 326 4.24 5.79 21.95
CA VAL A 326 2.84 5.34 21.88
C VAL A 326 2.73 4.08 21.03
N ILE A 327 3.35 4.06 19.85
CA ILE A 327 3.39 2.88 18.97
C ILE A 327 3.98 1.67 19.70
N SER A 328 5.10 1.87 20.39
CA SER A 328 5.77 0.79 21.13
C SER A 328 4.91 0.29 22.30
N SER A 329 4.22 1.18 23.01
CA SER A 329 3.33 0.83 24.12
C SER A 329 2.10 0.05 23.63
N LEU A 330 1.40 0.55 22.61
CA LEU A 330 0.27 -0.14 21.98
C LEU A 330 0.66 -1.49 21.39
N SER A 331 1.85 -1.59 20.78
CA SER A 331 2.37 -2.84 20.23
C SER A 331 2.54 -3.91 21.32
N ASN A 332 2.90 -3.49 22.53
CA ASN A 332 2.98 -4.39 23.67
C ASN A 332 1.58 -4.70 24.24
N THR A 333 0.70 -3.71 24.41
CA THR A 333 -0.67 -3.91 24.92
C THR A 333 -1.48 -4.90 24.06
N PHE A 334 -1.43 -4.75 22.74
CA PHE A 334 -2.18 -5.59 21.80
C PHE A 334 -1.37 -6.79 21.26
N HIS A 335 -0.10 -6.93 21.63
CA HIS A 335 0.83 -7.97 21.16
C HIS A 335 0.86 -8.15 19.62
N VAL A 336 0.89 -7.03 18.91
CA VAL A 336 1.05 -6.94 17.45
C VAL A 336 2.28 -6.13 17.09
N SER A 337 2.74 -6.18 15.84
CA SER A 337 3.95 -5.45 15.44
C SER A 337 3.74 -3.92 15.48
N LYS A 338 4.84 -3.19 15.67
CA LYS A 338 4.83 -1.71 15.66
C LYS A 338 4.26 -1.17 14.35
N GLN A 339 4.49 -1.87 13.26
CA GLN A 339 3.97 -1.52 11.95
C GLN A 339 2.45 -1.67 11.86
N ALA A 340 1.88 -2.76 12.39
CA ALA A 340 0.43 -2.93 12.48
C ALA A 340 -0.22 -1.81 13.32
N VAL A 341 0.40 -1.44 14.44
CA VAL A 341 -0.05 -0.31 15.26
C VAL A 341 0.01 1.01 14.51
N LYS A 342 1.12 1.30 13.82
CA LYS A 342 1.29 2.52 13.02
C LYS A 342 0.15 2.68 12.01
N ILE A 343 -0.15 1.61 11.26
CA ILE A 343 -1.29 1.59 10.34
C ILE A 343 -2.60 1.85 11.09
N ARG A 344 -2.81 1.18 12.21
CA ARG A 344 -4.07 1.30 12.95
C ARG A 344 -4.27 2.69 13.55
N LEU A 345 -3.19 3.38 13.93
CA LEU A 345 -3.23 4.79 14.33
C LEU A 345 -3.65 5.68 13.15
N CYS A 346 -3.14 5.41 11.94
CA CYS A 346 -3.59 6.10 10.73
C CYS A 346 -5.08 5.85 10.44
N ASP A 347 -5.55 4.60 10.57
CA ASP A 347 -6.96 4.23 10.36
C ASP A 347 -7.93 5.03 11.27
N ILE A 348 -7.49 5.40 12.48
CA ILE A 348 -8.30 6.18 13.43
C ILE A 348 -8.04 7.70 13.35
N GLY A 349 -7.25 8.15 12.37
CA GLY A 349 -7.01 9.57 12.09
C GLY A 349 -5.84 10.21 12.83
N ILE A 350 -4.92 9.44 13.42
CA ILE A 350 -3.72 9.99 14.08
C ILE A 350 -2.62 10.18 13.03
N LYS A 351 -2.50 11.41 12.54
CA LYS A 351 -1.64 11.78 11.41
C LYS A 351 -0.14 11.71 11.71
N GLU A 352 0.27 11.96 12.94
CA GLU A 352 1.67 11.90 13.35
C GLU A 352 2.26 10.49 13.18
N ALA A 353 1.41 9.47 13.13
CA ALA A 353 1.84 8.11 12.82
C ALA A 353 2.40 7.98 11.40
N TYR A 354 1.95 8.78 10.42
CA TYR A 354 2.42 8.68 9.03
C TYR A 354 3.91 8.99 8.89
N GLY A 355 4.37 10.05 9.57
CA GLY A 355 5.75 10.53 9.56
C GLY A 355 6.63 9.96 10.67
N CYS A 356 6.20 8.88 11.33
CA CYS A 356 6.91 8.27 12.45
C CYS A 356 7.66 6.98 12.06
N ASN A 357 8.84 6.74 12.64
CA ASN A 357 9.64 5.51 12.44
C ASN A 357 9.88 5.17 10.96
N ILE A 358 10.08 6.18 10.12
CA ILE A 358 10.43 5.98 8.71
C ILE A 358 11.94 5.74 8.61
N TRP A 359 12.33 4.73 7.85
CA TRP A 359 13.72 4.48 7.50
C TRP A 359 13.95 4.84 6.05
N CYS A 360 14.97 5.65 5.79
CA CYS A 360 15.39 6.06 4.45
C CYS A 360 16.91 6.08 4.43
N ASP A 361 17.51 5.63 3.33
CA ASP A 361 18.96 5.71 3.12
C ASP A 361 19.78 5.24 4.33
N GLY A 362 19.39 4.13 4.96
CA GLY A 362 20.15 3.50 6.06
C GLY A 362 19.98 4.10 7.46
N TYR A 363 19.24 5.21 7.63
CA TYR A 363 18.99 5.83 8.94
C TYR A 363 17.49 6.05 9.20
N GLN A 364 17.14 6.34 10.45
CA GLN A 364 15.77 6.67 10.83
C GLN A 364 15.53 8.18 10.66
N VAL A 365 14.61 8.53 9.76
CA VAL A 365 14.21 9.91 9.52
C VAL A 365 13.54 10.48 10.78
N PRO A 366 13.87 11.72 11.20
CA PRO A 366 13.21 12.38 12.31
C PRO A 366 11.68 12.42 12.14
N ASN A 367 10.96 12.23 13.25
CA ASN A 367 9.50 12.20 13.19
C ASN A 367 8.94 13.56 12.71
N PHE A 368 7.91 13.50 11.87
CA PHE A 368 7.26 14.69 11.32
C PHE A 368 5.75 14.49 11.13
N THR A 369 5.04 15.57 10.84
CA THR A 369 3.64 15.54 10.40
C THR A 369 3.35 16.70 9.43
N TYR A 370 2.12 16.74 8.92
CA TYR A 370 1.63 17.71 7.96
C TYR A 370 0.21 18.19 8.29
N ASP A 371 -0.24 19.23 7.58
CA ASP A 371 -1.60 19.77 7.69
C ASP A 371 -2.64 18.78 7.16
N ASP A 372 -3.85 18.82 7.71
CA ASP A 372 -4.91 17.86 7.36
C ASP A 372 -5.29 17.97 5.88
N GLY A 373 -5.45 16.82 5.22
CA GLY A 373 -5.78 16.74 3.79
C GLY A 373 -4.65 17.12 2.83
N SER A 374 -3.44 17.43 3.32
CA SER A 374 -2.32 17.87 2.48
C SER A 374 -1.52 16.74 1.83
N CYS A 375 -1.65 15.51 2.34
CA CYS A 375 -0.92 14.34 1.85
C CYS A 375 -1.85 13.11 1.83
N ALA A 376 -2.04 12.56 0.63
CA ALA A 376 -2.75 11.30 0.41
C ALA A 376 -1.88 10.09 0.78
N TYR A 377 -2.49 8.92 0.91
CA TYR A 377 -1.80 7.68 1.31
C TYR A 377 -0.67 7.25 0.37
N ASN A 378 -0.81 7.51 -0.92
CA ASN A 378 0.22 7.25 -1.92
C ASN A 378 1.18 8.41 -2.13
N GLU A 379 1.17 9.41 -1.25
CA GLU A 379 2.09 10.53 -1.28
C GLU A 379 3.04 10.50 -0.07
N MET A 380 4.20 11.13 -0.23
CA MET A 380 5.29 11.09 0.74
C MET A 380 6.19 12.32 0.59
N PHE A 381 6.72 12.81 1.72
CA PHE A 381 7.71 13.89 1.75
C PHE A 381 9.16 13.40 1.86
N VAL A 382 9.36 12.14 2.27
CA VAL A 382 10.68 11.52 2.36
C VAL A 382 11.09 11.03 0.96
N ILE A 383 12.22 11.50 0.47
CA ILE A 383 12.73 11.19 -0.86
C ILE A 383 14.12 10.57 -0.69
N PRO A 384 14.31 9.28 -1.03
CA PRO A 384 15.64 8.67 -1.05
C PRO A 384 16.61 9.50 -1.86
N PHE A 385 17.88 9.53 -1.45
CA PHE A 385 18.86 10.43 -2.03
C PHE A 385 19.00 10.27 -3.54
N ILE A 386 19.05 9.04 -4.05
CA ILE A 386 19.15 8.76 -5.48
C ILE A 386 17.91 9.25 -6.24
N ASP A 387 16.72 9.06 -5.66
CA ASP A 387 15.48 9.58 -6.25
C ASP A 387 15.48 11.11 -6.26
N ALA A 388 16.04 11.77 -5.25
CA ALA A 388 16.17 13.23 -5.20
C ALA A 388 17.16 13.76 -6.26
N VAL A 389 18.28 13.06 -6.47
CA VAL A 389 19.24 13.35 -7.56
C VAL A 389 18.56 13.21 -8.92
N LEU A 390 17.82 12.12 -9.16
CA LEU A 390 17.08 11.93 -10.42
C LEU A 390 15.97 12.97 -10.60
N LEU A 391 15.30 13.36 -9.52
CA LEU A 391 14.28 14.39 -9.52
C LEU A 391 14.83 15.76 -9.95
N SER A 392 16.13 16.03 -9.76
CA SER A 392 16.77 17.27 -10.22
C SER A 392 16.74 17.47 -11.74
N LEU A 393 16.46 16.42 -12.52
CA LEU A 393 16.25 16.49 -13.96
C LEU A 393 14.86 16.99 -14.35
N ASN A 394 13.90 17.01 -13.41
CA ASN A 394 12.59 17.61 -13.64
C ASN A 394 12.73 19.13 -13.83
N SER A 395 12.08 19.69 -14.84
CA SER A 395 12.21 21.11 -15.22
C SER A 395 11.90 22.09 -14.08
N ILE A 396 10.89 21.81 -13.26
CA ILE A 396 10.52 22.69 -12.14
C ILE A 396 11.59 22.64 -11.06
N VAL A 397 12.02 21.44 -10.69
CA VAL A 397 13.03 21.25 -9.65
C VAL A 397 14.38 21.81 -10.11
N ASP A 398 14.74 21.60 -11.38
CA ASP A 398 15.92 22.16 -12.03
C ASP A 398 15.99 23.70 -11.92
N GLU A 399 14.88 24.39 -12.16
CA GLU A 399 14.77 25.85 -12.04
C GLU A 399 14.94 26.32 -10.58
N MET A 400 14.32 25.60 -9.64
CA MET A 400 14.43 25.89 -8.21
C MET A 400 15.84 25.65 -7.67
N LEU A 401 16.54 24.63 -8.18
CA LEU A 401 17.94 24.35 -7.84
C LEU A 401 18.87 25.44 -8.39
N LYS A 402 18.68 25.85 -9.65
CA LYS A 402 19.45 26.93 -10.28
C LYS A 402 19.30 28.26 -9.55
N SER A 403 18.15 28.48 -8.92
CA SER A 403 17.89 29.65 -8.08
C SER A 403 18.28 29.49 -6.61
N GLN A 404 18.94 28.38 -6.24
CA GLN A 404 19.42 28.06 -4.89
C GLN A 404 18.32 28.05 -3.82
N LYS A 405 17.11 27.65 -4.22
CA LYS A 405 15.92 27.69 -3.36
C LYS A 405 15.61 26.40 -2.64
N LEU A 406 16.35 25.34 -2.93
CA LEU A 406 16.11 24.01 -2.38
C LEU A 406 17.30 23.51 -1.59
N LEU A 407 17.01 22.83 -0.48
CA LEU A 407 17.96 22.10 0.33
C LEU A 407 17.49 20.66 0.48
N TYR A 408 18.44 19.73 0.54
CA TYR A 408 18.15 18.33 0.83
C TYR A 408 18.56 18.07 2.29
N LEU A 409 17.58 18.00 3.19
CA LEU A 409 17.80 17.88 4.63
C LEU A 409 16.93 16.76 5.21
N GLU A 410 17.51 15.89 6.04
CA GLU A 410 16.78 14.80 6.72
C GLU A 410 15.95 13.93 5.75
N SER A 411 16.46 13.65 4.54
CA SER A 411 15.77 12.98 3.43
C SER A 411 14.53 13.70 2.89
N HIS A 412 14.48 15.02 3.03
CA HIS A 412 13.43 15.88 2.48
C HIS A 412 14.04 16.92 1.54
N LEU A 413 13.39 17.18 0.40
CA LEU A 413 13.73 18.29 -0.47
C LEU A 413 12.87 19.51 -0.08
N CYS A 414 13.50 20.49 0.57
CA CYS A 414 12.86 21.59 1.30
C CYS A 414 13.16 22.94 0.66
N LEU A 415 12.24 23.90 0.74
CA LEU A 415 12.53 25.29 0.44
C LEU A 415 13.54 25.87 1.45
N ASN A 416 14.56 26.55 0.95
CA ASN A 416 15.56 27.27 1.72
C ASN A 416 14.96 28.59 2.26
N LEU A 417 14.11 28.48 3.28
CA LEU A 417 13.44 29.62 3.92
C LEU A 417 13.80 29.67 5.40
N GLU A 418 14.30 30.82 5.85
CA GLU A 418 14.67 31.04 7.26
C GLU A 418 13.51 30.81 8.24
N GLU A 419 12.25 30.92 7.80
CA GLU A 419 11.08 30.59 8.62
C GLU A 419 11.11 29.13 9.08
N PHE A 420 11.50 28.20 8.20
CA PHE A 420 11.44 26.75 8.42
C PHE A 420 12.79 26.11 8.73
N ILE A 421 13.88 26.72 8.25
CA ILE A 421 15.25 26.19 8.35
C ILE A 421 16.01 26.94 9.45
N GLY A 422 16.68 26.18 10.32
CA GLY A 422 17.59 26.68 11.34
C GLY A 422 19.05 26.38 10.98
N THR A 423 19.96 27.07 11.65
CA THR A 423 21.41 26.85 11.53
C THR A 423 21.98 26.62 12.92
N ASP A 424 22.78 25.56 13.07
CA ASP A 424 23.43 25.26 14.34
C ASP A 424 24.69 26.14 14.57
N ILE A 425 25.37 25.93 15.70
CA ILE A 425 26.59 26.69 16.04
C ILE A 425 27.78 26.42 15.11
N HIS A 426 27.72 25.34 14.33
CA HIS A 426 28.74 24.92 13.38
C HIS A 426 28.41 25.34 11.95
N GLY A 427 27.26 25.99 11.72
CA GLY A 427 26.82 26.43 10.40
C GLY A 427 25.96 25.41 9.64
N ASN A 428 25.66 24.24 10.22
CA ASN A 428 24.87 23.21 9.55
C ASN A 428 23.39 23.57 9.57
N LYS A 429 22.72 23.35 8.43
CA LYS A 429 21.27 23.59 8.31
C LYS A 429 20.46 22.41 8.81
N PHE A 430 19.34 22.68 9.49
CA PHE A 430 18.39 21.67 9.95
C PHE A 430 16.94 22.18 9.87
N ILE A 431 15.98 21.26 9.83
CA ILE A 431 14.55 21.63 9.86
C ILE A 431 14.15 21.97 11.30
N LYS A 432 13.65 23.18 11.53
CA LYS A 432 13.19 23.62 12.87
C LYS A 432 12.10 22.69 13.41
N HIS A 433 12.07 22.49 14.72
CA HIS A 433 11.09 21.59 15.36
C HIS A 433 9.63 21.95 15.02
N GLU A 434 9.26 23.23 15.09
CA GLU A 434 7.91 23.69 14.71
C GLU A 434 7.61 23.46 13.21
N ALA A 435 8.61 23.54 12.34
CA ALA A 435 8.45 23.28 10.91
C ALA A 435 8.16 21.80 10.64
N LYS A 436 8.67 20.87 11.47
CA LYS A 436 8.40 19.43 11.36
C LYS A 436 6.92 19.07 11.51
N LYS A 437 6.09 20.00 11.98
CA LYS A 437 4.63 19.82 12.12
C LYS A 437 3.86 20.17 10.84
N HIS A 438 4.50 20.82 9.88
CA HIS A 438 3.87 21.43 8.71
C HIS A 438 4.70 21.24 7.43
N LEU A 439 5.24 20.04 7.19
CA LEU A 439 6.12 19.78 6.04
C LEU A 439 5.50 20.15 4.69
N ASN A 440 4.18 19.98 4.54
CA ASN A 440 3.45 20.31 3.32
C ASN A 440 3.58 21.79 2.89
N ARG A 441 4.04 22.68 3.78
CA ARG A 441 4.20 24.10 3.47
C ARG A 441 5.50 24.43 2.73
N PHE A 442 6.53 23.59 2.87
CA PHE A 442 7.87 23.91 2.37
C PHE A 442 8.64 22.70 1.80
N CYS A 443 8.16 21.46 1.96
CA CYS A 443 8.78 20.27 1.37
C CYS A 443 8.09 19.85 0.08
N ILE A 444 8.89 19.38 -0.88
CA ILE A 444 8.40 18.72 -2.09
C ILE A 444 7.81 17.36 -1.70
N LYS A 445 6.68 17.05 -2.34
CA LYS A 445 5.92 15.81 -2.16
C LYS A 445 6.06 14.93 -3.40
N MET A 446 6.34 13.66 -3.18
CA MET A 446 6.39 12.63 -4.22
C MET A 446 5.20 11.70 -4.11
N LYS A 447 4.79 11.13 -5.24
CA LYS A 447 3.79 10.06 -5.30
C LYS A 447 4.46 8.72 -5.51
N ILE A 448 4.03 7.73 -4.76
CA ILE A 448 4.54 6.36 -4.83
C ILE A 448 3.69 5.60 -5.85
N LYS A 449 4.35 4.97 -6.83
CA LYS A 449 3.74 4.00 -7.77
C LYS A 449 4.47 2.68 -7.67
N LEU A 450 3.80 1.58 -7.97
CA LEU A 450 4.48 0.29 -8.12
C LEU A 450 5.21 0.21 -9.46
N GLU A 451 6.30 -0.56 -9.49
CA GLU A 451 7.00 -0.88 -10.74
C GLU A 451 6.17 -1.82 -11.63
N ASP A 452 5.46 -2.77 -11.01
CA ASP A 452 4.52 -3.67 -11.66
C ASP A 452 3.10 -3.19 -11.36
N ASP A 453 2.29 -2.93 -12.41
CA ASP A 453 0.97 -2.25 -12.46
C ASP A 453 -0.17 -2.85 -11.58
N ASN A 454 0.16 -3.62 -10.55
CA ASN A 454 -0.76 -4.13 -9.55
C ASN A 454 -1.25 -3.00 -8.62
N HIS A 455 -2.52 -3.06 -8.23
CA HIS A 455 -3.07 -2.11 -7.28
C HIS A 455 -2.64 -2.48 -5.86
N LEU A 456 -1.71 -1.73 -5.25
CA LEU A 456 -1.56 -1.75 -3.79
C LEU A 456 -2.65 -0.90 -3.14
N GLY A 457 -3.19 -1.39 -2.02
CA GLY A 457 -4.02 -0.57 -1.16
C GLY A 457 -3.22 0.54 -0.46
N GLU A 458 -3.96 1.48 0.14
CA GLU A 458 -3.44 2.62 0.89
C GLU A 458 -2.55 2.21 2.08
N ARG A 459 -2.75 1.00 2.58
CA ARG A 459 -2.10 0.46 3.77
C ARG A 459 -0.71 -0.12 3.46
N GLU A 460 -0.54 -0.67 2.27
CA GLU A 460 0.70 -1.29 1.82
C GLU A 460 1.76 -0.24 1.45
N LEU A 461 1.32 0.94 1.04
CA LEU A 461 2.17 2.13 0.88
C LEU A 461 2.73 2.64 2.21
N LEU A 462 2.03 2.41 3.32
CA LEU A 462 2.55 2.66 4.68
C LEU A 462 3.50 1.56 5.15
N LEU A 463 3.32 0.32 4.66
CA LEU A 463 4.20 -0.83 4.92
C LEU A 463 5.56 -0.72 4.21
N TYR A 464 5.60 -0.06 3.05
CA TYR A 464 6.84 0.22 2.32
C TYR A 464 7.90 0.98 3.14
N ARG A 465 7.45 1.79 4.10
CA ARG A 465 8.29 2.78 4.84
C ARG A 465 9.11 2.18 5.98
N ASN A 466 9.28 0.86 6.02
CA ASN A 466 10.00 0.14 7.06
C ASN A 466 11.29 -0.49 6.49
N LYS A 467 12.33 -0.57 7.31
CA LYS A 467 13.68 -1.06 6.96
C LYS A 467 13.69 -2.45 6.31
N GLU A 468 12.68 -3.27 6.59
CA GLU A 468 12.57 -4.67 6.15
C GLU A 468 11.58 -4.86 4.98
N SER A 469 11.04 -3.78 4.41
CA SER A 469 10.10 -3.88 3.29
C SER A 469 10.76 -4.53 2.07
N LYS A 470 10.12 -5.56 1.51
CA LYS A 470 10.54 -6.23 0.26
C LYS A 470 9.77 -5.73 -0.97
N ILE A 471 8.86 -4.78 -0.80
CA ILE A 471 8.03 -4.24 -1.89
C ILE A 471 8.88 -3.29 -2.73
N LYS A 472 8.93 -3.51 -4.05
CA LYS A 472 9.58 -2.59 -5.00
C LYS A 472 8.60 -1.52 -5.45
N THR A 473 8.97 -0.24 -5.29
CA THR A 473 8.16 0.90 -5.72
C THR A 473 9.02 1.91 -6.44
N LYS A 474 8.40 2.72 -7.30
CA LYS A 474 8.99 3.89 -7.95
C LYS A 474 8.36 5.18 -7.43
N LEU A 475 9.16 6.19 -7.18
CA LEU A 475 8.68 7.54 -6.88
C LEU A 475 8.44 8.33 -8.17
N VAL A 476 7.32 9.07 -8.19
CA VAL A 476 6.89 9.89 -9.31
C VAL A 476 6.56 11.30 -8.81
N PHE A 477 7.10 12.30 -9.48
CA PHE A 477 6.78 13.70 -9.22
C PHE A 477 5.54 14.10 -10.02
N GLU A 478 4.51 14.61 -9.34
CA GLU A 478 3.29 15.15 -9.97
C GLU A 478 3.18 16.65 -9.66
N GLU A 479 3.26 17.49 -10.70
CA GLU A 479 3.28 18.95 -10.56
C GLU A 479 2.01 19.49 -9.88
N GLU A 480 0.84 18.95 -10.21
CA GLU A 480 -0.44 19.39 -9.66
C GLU A 480 -0.56 19.17 -8.15
N THR A 481 0.14 18.16 -7.62
CA THR A 481 0.16 17.82 -6.18
C THR A 481 1.14 18.68 -5.38
N ASN A 482 2.05 19.38 -6.08
CA ASN A 482 3.11 20.23 -5.53
C ASN A 482 2.77 21.72 -5.70
N LYS A 483 1.55 22.11 -5.36
CA LYS A 483 1.17 23.52 -5.19
C LYS A 483 1.76 24.05 -3.88
N LEU A 484 3.08 24.06 -3.74
CA LEU A 484 3.73 24.83 -2.67
C LEU A 484 3.23 26.28 -2.82
N GLY A 485 2.77 26.86 -1.69
CA GLY A 485 1.83 27.97 -1.62
C GLY A 485 1.88 28.94 -2.80
N GLU A 486 0.78 28.99 -3.57
CA GLU A 486 0.53 29.87 -4.71
C GLU A 486 1.74 30.07 -5.64
N LYS A 487 1.63 29.64 -6.91
CA LYS A 487 2.55 30.12 -7.97
C LYS A 487 2.84 31.64 -7.88
N GLY A 488 1.90 32.43 -7.34
CA GLY A 488 2.09 33.83 -6.96
C GLY A 488 3.09 34.11 -5.82
N LYS A 489 3.06 33.41 -4.68
CA LYS A 489 3.99 33.62 -3.56
C LYS A 489 5.38 33.06 -3.86
N ILE A 490 5.50 31.90 -4.51
CA ILE A 490 6.80 31.40 -4.99
C ILE A 490 7.39 32.40 -5.99
N MET A 491 6.60 32.98 -6.91
CA MET A 491 7.07 34.01 -7.85
C MET A 491 7.40 35.36 -7.19
N THR A 492 6.73 35.70 -6.09
CA THR A 492 7.04 36.91 -5.29
C THR A 492 8.32 36.71 -4.47
N ILE A 493 8.51 35.54 -3.86
CA ILE A 493 9.77 35.10 -3.22
C ILE A 493 10.89 34.86 -4.27
N LEU A 494 10.56 34.52 -5.53
CA LEU A 494 11.48 34.48 -6.68
C LEU A 494 12.00 35.86 -7.08
N ASN A 495 11.25 36.92 -6.78
CA ASN A 495 11.62 38.28 -7.14
C ASN A 495 12.25 39.08 -5.99
N GLU A 496 11.95 38.76 -4.73
CA GLU A 496 12.35 39.61 -3.59
C GLU A 496 13.70 39.30 -2.93
N GLU A 497 14.34 38.15 -3.24
CA GLU A 497 15.66 37.81 -2.67
C GLU A 497 16.76 37.62 -3.72
N LYS A 498 16.92 38.61 -4.60
CA LYS A 498 18.23 38.90 -5.20
C LYS A 498 19.06 39.78 -4.28
N LYS A 499 19.38 39.31 -3.07
CA LYS A 499 20.57 39.80 -2.37
C LYS A 499 21.76 38.98 -2.82
N PHE A 500 22.22 39.30 -4.02
CA PHE A 500 23.59 39.03 -4.46
C PHE A 500 24.55 39.42 -3.33
N SER A 501 25.33 38.45 -2.83
CA SER A 501 26.54 38.78 -2.09
C SER A 501 27.49 39.47 -3.05
N LYS A 502 27.60 40.77 -2.84
CA LYS A 502 27.97 41.81 -3.79
C LYS A 502 29.49 41.95 -3.95
N ALA A 503 30.26 40.85 -3.92
CA ALA A 503 31.72 40.93 -3.82
C ALA A 503 32.53 39.72 -4.35
N PHE A 504 31.93 38.75 -5.06
CA PHE A 504 32.40 37.37 -4.84
C PHE A 504 33.83 37.02 -5.28
N PHE A 505 34.35 37.52 -6.41
CA PHE A 505 35.79 37.63 -6.70
C PHE A 505 35.94 38.63 -7.85
N ASP A 506 36.65 39.74 -7.67
CA ASP A 506 36.79 40.74 -8.73
C ASP A 506 37.59 40.20 -9.95
N LEU A 507 36.84 39.56 -10.84
CA LEU A 507 36.81 39.65 -12.28
C LEU A 507 37.68 38.77 -13.18
N ASN A 508 38.77 38.11 -12.75
CA ASN A 508 39.48 37.13 -13.64
C ASN A 508 40.59 36.27 -13.01
N ASN A 509 40.41 35.78 -11.78
CA ASN A 509 41.39 34.88 -11.20
C ASN A 509 41.39 33.50 -11.88
N ASP A 510 42.58 32.95 -12.13
CA ASP A 510 42.73 31.58 -12.60
C ASP A 510 42.34 30.58 -11.50
N PHE A 511 42.07 29.34 -11.89
CA PHE A 511 41.58 28.29 -10.99
C PHE A 511 42.41 28.13 -9.70
N VAL A 512 43.74 28.19 -9.80
CA VAL A 512 44.64 28.02 -8.64
C VAL A 512 44.47 29.18 -7.65
N SER A 513 44.33 30.40 -8.17
CA SER A 513 44.10 31.60 -7.37
C SER A 513 42.76 31.53 -6.63
N CYS A 514 41.68 31.07 -7.27
CA CYS A 514 40.38 30.89 -6.62
C CYS A 514 40.43 29.88 -5.47
N MET A 515 41.07 28.72 -5.68
CA MET A 515 41.19 27.67 -4.66
C MET A 515 41.97 28.17 -3.43
N LYS A 516 43.06 28.92 -3.62
CA LYS A 516 43.83 29.50 -2.51
C LYS A 516 43.01 30.48 -1.67
N MET A 517 42.26 31.37 -2.33
CA MET A 517 41.41 32.33 -1.61
C MET A 517 40.29 31.66 -0.83
N LEU A 518 39.70 30.59 -1.36
CA LEU A 518 38.69 29.79 -0.64
C LEU A 518 39.29 29.15 0.61
N LYS A 519 40.46 28.53 0.48
CA LYS A 519 41.18 27.94 1.61
C LYS A 519 41.49 28.98 2.69
N GLU A 520 42.00 30.15 2.31
CA GLU A 520 42.26 31.26 3.24
C GLU A 520 41.00 31.73 3.96
N LYS A 521 39.86 31.85 3.26
CA LYS A 521 38.57 32.20 3.87
C LYS A 521 38.05 31.13 4.82
N SER A 522 38.26 29.85 4.50
CA SER A 522 37.83 28.72 5.33
C SER A 522 38.68 28.53 6.59
N ASN A 523 39.87 29.15 6.68
CA ASN A 523 40.87 28.91 7.74
C ASN A 523 41.33 27.44 7.89
N LEU A 524 41.11 26.58 6.90
CA LEU A 524 41.51 25.17 6.93
C LEU A 524 42.95 24.95 6.44
N THR A 525 43.66 24.02 7.07
CA THR A 525 44.94 23.48 6.60
C THR A 525 44.74 22.38 5.54
N TYR A 526 45.80 21.87 4.92
CA TYR A 526 45.64 20.75 3.97
C TYR A 526 45.33 19.44 4.69
N GLU A 527 45.85 19.33 5.91
CA GLU A 527 45.63 18.25 6.85
C GLU A 527 44.17 18.22 7.31
N ASP A 528 43.58 19.39 7.64
CA ASP A 528 42.16 19.48 7.99
C ASP A 528 41.25 19.06 6.82
N ILE A 529 41.59 19.50 5.59
CA ILE A 529 40.83 19.10 4.38
C ILE A 529 40.98 17.58 4.13
N GLU A 530 42.15 16.98 4.37
CA GLU A 530 42.33 15.52 4.26
C GLU A 530 41.48 14.78 5.30
N GLU A 531 41.43 15.26 6.54
CA GLU A 531 40.62 14.68 7.60
C GLU A 531 39.11 14.75 7.26
N GLU A 532 38.63 15.90 6.81
CA GLU A 532 37.22 16.14 6.44
C GLU A 532 36.79 15.37 5.17
N THR A 533 37.67 15.26 4.18
CA THR A 533 37.30 14.71 2.85
C THR A 533 37.75 13.26 2.64
N THR A 534 38.66 12.74 3.47
CA THR A 534 39.39 11.47 3.30
C THR A 534 40.27 11.40 2.04
N ILE A 535 40.50 12.52 1.35
CA ILE A 535 41.36 12.61 0.16
C ILE A 535 42.80 12.81 0.60
N GLN A 536 43.71 12.00 0.06
CA GLN A 536 45.15 12.13 0.35
C GLN A 536 45.67 13.55 0.09
N ILE A 537 46.49 14.09 1.01
CA ILE A 537 47.12 15.42 0.89
C ILE A 537 47.82 15.62 -0.47
N SER A 538 48.48 14.59 -1.00
CA SER A 538 49.13 14.67 -2.32
C SER A 538 48.14 14.97 -3.44
N SER A 539 46.97 14.33 -3.41
CA SER A 539 45.89 14.55 -4.37
C SER A 539 45.25 15.93 -4.18
N ILE A 540 45.03 16.36 -2.94
CA ILE A 540 44.53 17.73 -2.65
C ILE A 540 45.50 18.77 -3.22
N LYS A 541 46.80 18.64 -2.95
CA LYS A 541 47.84 19.56 -3.49
C LYS A 541 47.87 19.55 -5.02
N ASN A 542 47.72 18.38 -5.65
CA ASN A 542 47.64 18.28 -7.11
C ASN A 542 46.41 19.02 -7.66
N ILE A 543 45.24 18.84 -7.06
CA ILE A 543 44.01 19.55 -7.42
C ILE A 543 44.20 21.05 -7.25
N PHE A 544 44.69 21.54 -6.12
CA PHE A 544 44.96 22.97 -5.91
C PHE A 544 45.94 23.56 -6.92
N SER A 545 46.87 22.76 -7.46
CA SER A 545 47.86 23.19 -8.46
C SER A 545 47.36 23.15 -9.92
N GLY A 546 46.10 22.76 -10.16
CA GLY A 546 45.53 22.67 -11.50
C GLY A 546 46.02 21.47 -12.32
N LYS A 547 46.66 20.47 -11.68
CA LYS A 547 47.03 19.21 -12.34
C LYS A 547 45.77 18.36 -12.51
N ARG A 548 45.59 17.74 -13.69
CA ARG A 548 44.43 16.91 -14.07
C ARG A 548 44.38 15.55 -13.34
N ASP A 549 44.46 15.57 -12.03
CA ASP A 549 44.53 14.37 -11.17
C ASP A 549 43.26 14.18 -10.32
N GLY A 550 42.26 15.05 -10.50
CA GLY A 550 40.99 15.03 -9.76
C GLY A 550 39.79 14.85 -10.68
N THR A 551 38.85 14.00 -10.26
CA THR A 551 37.49 13.94 -10.81
C THR A 551 36.69 15.19 -10.40
N LEU A 552 35.57 15.48 -11.07
CA LEU A 552 34.70 16.58 -10.68
C LEU A 552 34.16 16.36 -9.26
N LEU A 553 33.93 15.10 -8.89
CA LEU A 553 33.54 14.71 -7.55
C LEU A 553 34.56 15.11 -6.48
N ARG A 554 35.85 14.81 -6.68
CA ARG A 554 36.92 15.21 -5.74
C ARG A 554 36.99 16.72 -5.58
N LEU A 555 36.88 17.46 -6.68
CA LEU A 555 36.86 18.92 -6.63
C LEU A 555 35.64 19.42 -5.86
N THR A 556 34.46 18.86 -6.13
CA THR A 556 33.21 19.22 -5.44
C THR A 556 33.31 18.99 -3.94
N VAL A 557 33.80 17.82 -3.52
CA VAL A 557 33.97 17.46 -2.11
C VAL A 557 34.93 18.43 -1.40
N ILE A 558 36.04 18.79 -2.03
CA ILE A 558 36.98 19.80 -1.48
C ILE A 558 36.32 21.17 -1.37
N LEU A 559 35.51 21.57 -2.35
CA LEU A 559 34.77 22.84 -2.31
C LEU A 559 33.74 22.86 -1.18
N MET A 560 33.00 21.78 -0.96
CA MET A 560 32.04 21.67 0.14
C MET A 560 32.76 21.70 1.50
N ALA A 561 33.89 21.01 1.65
CA ALA A 561 34.68 21.03 2.89
C ALA A 561 35.20 22.44 3.23
N MET A 562 35.48 23.27 2.22
CA MET A 562 35.85 24.68 2.42
C MET A 562 34.65 25.62 2.65
N GLY A 563 33.42 25.09 2.71
CA GLY A 563 32.20 25.89 2.89
C GLY A 563 31.84 26.76 1.67
N ALA A 564 32.15 26.31 0.46
CA ALA A 564 31.86 27.08 -0.75
C ALA A 564 30.36 27.10 -1.07
N GLU A 565 29.78 28.30 -1.10
CA GLU A 565 28.40 28.53 -1.58
C GLU A 565 28.25 28.14 -3.08
N PRO A 566 27.03 27.83 -3.55
CA PRO A 566 26.82 27.23 -4.88
C PRO A 566 27.41 28.04 -6.04
N ASP A 567 27.15 29.36 -6.10
CA ASP A 567 27.69 30.23 -7.16
C ASP A 567 29.22 30.21 -7.22
N VAL A 568 29.85 30.05 -6.07
CA VAL A 568 31.30 30.03 -5.89
C VAL A 568 31.87 28.74 -6.41
N ALA A 569 31.24 27.62 -6.03
CA ALA A 569 31.62 26.31 -6.50
C ALA A 569 31.53 26.23 -8.03
N TYR A 570 30.43 26.71 -8.63
CA TYR A 570 30.30 26.75 -10.09
C TYR A 570 31.34 27.65 -10.75
N HIS A 571 31.65 28.81 -10.16
CA HIS A 571 32.70 29.67 -10.68
C HIS A 571 34.07 28.96 -10.70
N VAL A 572 34.44 28.27 -9.63
CA VAL A 572 35.70 27.52 -9.56
C VAL A 572 35.71 26.34 -10.54
N ILE A 573 34.61 25.61 -10.67
CA ILE A 573 34.48 24.50 -11.61
C ILE A 573 34.62 25.00 -13.06
N ASP A 574 34.00 26.11 -13.42
CA ASP A 574 34.13 26.72 -14.76
C ASP A 574 35.60 27.06 -15.06
N LYS A 575 36.32 27.66 -14.09
CA LYS A 575 37.75 27.97 -14.22
C LYS A 575 38.66 26.75 -14.30
N SER A 576 38.24 25.59 -13.78
CA SER A 576 38.99 24.33 -13.92
C SER A 576 38.99 23.78 -15.35
N GLY A 577 38.11 24.29 -16.22
CA GLY A 577 37.93 23.83 -17.60
C GLY A 577 37.03 22.60 -17.74
N VAL A 578 36.39 22.14 -16.66
CA VAL A 578 35.43 21.04 -16.66
C VAL A 578 34.04 21.56 -17.06
N ARG A 579 33.42 20.93 -18.05
CA ARG A 579 32.01 21.17 -18.40
C ARG A 579 31.13 20.11 -17.74
N ILE A 580 30.16 20.57 -16.96
CA ILE A 580 29.16 19.69 -16.34
C ILE A 580 28.30 19.07 -17.45
N ASP A 581 28.18 17.75 -17.42
CA ASP A 581 27.46 16.95 -18.41
C ASP A 581 26.28 16.30 -17.70
N MET A 582 25.07 16.68 -18.09
CA MET A 582 23.85 16.21 -17.45
C MET A 582 23.54 14.74 -17.76
N ALA A 583 24.19 14.15 -18.77
CA ALA A 583 24.11 12.71 -19.05
C ALA A 583 25.08 11.88 -18.21
N ASN A 584 26.02 12.51 -17.50
CA ASN A 584 27.00 11.84 -16.65
C ASN A 584 26.48 11.81 -15.19
N GLU A 585 26.38 10.62 -14.63
CA GLU A 585 25.84 10.39 -13.28
C GLU A 585 26.69 11.06 -12.18
N GLU A 586 28.03 11.06 -12.29
CA GLU A 586 28.93 11.75 -11.35
C GLU A 586 28.69 13.26 -11.40
N HIS A 587 28.53 13.82 -12.60
CA HIS A 587 28.31 15.26 -12.78
C HIS A 587 26.94 15.69 -12.26
N LEU A 588 25.91 14.86 -12.46
CA LEU A 588 24.58 15.07 -11.90
C LEU A 588 24.59 15.06 -10.37
N LEU A 589 25.31 14.10 -9.78
CA LEU A 589 25.52 14.01 -8.33
C LEU A 589 26.23 15.26 -7.79
N CYS A 590 27.36 15.64 -8.39
CA CYS A 590 28.10 16.85 -8.00
C CYS A 590 27.21 18.09 -8.01
N ARG A 591 26.44 18.26 -9.10
CA ARG A 591 25.50 19.36 -9.25
C ARG A 591 24.43 19.35 -8.15
N PHE A 592 23.87 18.19 -7.83
CA PHE A 592 22.87 18.07 -6.77
C PHE A 592 23.43 18.46 -5.40
N ILE A 593 24.62 17.94 -5.05
CA ILE A 593 25.31 18.25 -3.79
C ILE A 593 25.56 19.75 -3.67
N ILE A 594 26.14 20.37 -4.69
CA ILE A 594 26.44 21.82 -4.70
C ILE A 594 25.17 22.63 -4.44
N ASN A 595 24.06 22.33 -5.11
CA ASN A 595 22.86 23.13 -4.98
C ASN A 595 22.12 22.91 -3.65
N THR A 596 22.13 21.68 -3.11
CA THR A 596 21.20 21.29 -2.03
C THR A 596 21.85 20.96 -0.70
N MET A 597 23.15 20.69 -0.68
CA MET A 597 23.90 20.19 0.48
C MET A 597 25.12 21.07 0.83
N HIS A 598 25.30 22.24 0.21
CA HIS A 598 26.45 23.15 0.46
C HIS A 598 26.62 23.60 1.92
N ALA A 599 25.58 23.45 2.75
CA ALA A 599 25.59 23.79 4.18
C ALA A 599 25.23 22.57 5.06
N ASP A 600 25.47 21.36 4.55
CA ASP A 600 25.37 20.10 5.30
C ASP A 600 26.76 19.68 5.81
N THR A 601 26.79 18.72 6.72
CA THR A 601 28.03 18.15 7.26
C THR A 601 28.78 17.34 6.20
N MET A 602 30.11 17.37 6.26
CA MET A 602 30.93 16.53 5.36
C MET A 602 30.68 15.05 5.57
N GLU A 603 30.43 14.60 6.81
CA GLU A 603 30.04 13.22 7.09
C GLU A 603 28.81 12.79 6.28
N ASN A 604 27.75 13.61 6.24
CA ASN A 604 26.56 13.34 5.45
C ASN A 604 26.84 13.35 3.95
N ILE A 605 27.60 14.33 3.45
CA ILE A 605 27.94 14.42 2.02
C ILE A 605 28.71 13.17 1.58
N LEU A 606 29.73 12.76 2.33
CA LEU A 606 30.51 11.55 2.04
C LEU A 606 29.65 10.28 2.12
N TYR A 607 28.73 10.21 3.09
CA TYR A 607 27.79 9.11 3.22
C TYR A 607 26.94 8.94 1.95
N TYR A 608 26.32 10.02 1.47
CA TYR A 608 25.46 9.98 0.28
C TYR A 608 26.22 9.71 -1.02
N ILE A 609 27.47 10.20 -1.15
CA ILE A 609 28.33 9.87 -2.28
C ILE A 609 28.61 8.36 -2.33
N LYS A 610 28.93 7.76 -1.17
CA LYS A 610 29.13 6.31 -1.07
C LYS A 610 27.85 5.53 -1.34
N LEU A 611 26.70 6.04 -0.87
CA LEU A 611 25.38 5.45 -1.12
C LEU A 611 25.03 5.46 -2.62
N ALA A 612 25.47 6.48 -3.35
CA ALA A 612 25.38 6.56 -4.81
C ALA A 612 26.38 5.66 -5.56
N GLY A 613 27.22 4.90 -4.86
CA GLY A 613 28.16 3.96 -5.46
C GLY A 613 29.47 4.60 -5.95
N PHE A 614 29.72 5.87 -5.61
CA PHE A 614 30.95 6.56 -5.97
C PHE A 614 32.00 6.46 -4.86
N THR A 615 33.27 6.46 -5.25
CA THR A 615 34.43 6.48 -4.35
C THR A 615 35.24 7.73 -4.61
N ILE A 616 35.70 8.37 -3.54
CA ILE A 616 36.45 9.62 -3.58
C ILE A 616 37.94 9.32 -3.54
#